data_AF-A0A0C3N5M1-F1
#
_entry.id   AF-A0A0C3N5M1-F1
#
_cell.length_a   1.000
_cell.length_b   1.000
_cell.length_c   1.000
_cell.angle_alpha   90.00
_cell.angle_beta   90.00
_cell.angle_gamma   90.00
#
_symmetry.space_group_name_H-M   'P 1'
#
loop_
_entity.id
_entity.type
_entity.pdbx_description
1 polymer ?
#
loop_
_entity_poly.entity_id
_entity_poly.type
_entity_poly.pdbx_seq_one_letter_code
_entity_poly.pdbx_strand_id
1 'polypeptide(L)' 'MLSVLRNDWLPYQCRPQSYDLEKYHGAILCPRGMRCLDDIEKVQMCTSCRKALTAKPPRQPKDAIANFQYYALSELPQDV' A
#
# COMPACT_ATOMS: atom_id res chain seq x y z
N MET A 1 5.65 3.58 11.44
CA MET A 1 4.68 4.38 10.67
C MET A 1 4.10 3.56 9.52
N LEU A 2 4.92 3.07 8.57
CA LEU A 2 4.43 2.27 7.43
C LEU A 2 4.01 0.85 7.78
N SER A 3 4.40 0.33 8.95
CA SER A 3 4.03 -1.01 9.42
C SER A 3 2.52 -1.25 9.49
N VAL A 4 1.71 -0.21 9.74
CA VAL A 4 0.23 -0.31 9.77
C VAL A 4 -0.40 -0.42 8.38
N LEU A 5 0.42 -0.38 7.32
CA LEU A 5 0.01 -0.54 5.92
C LEU A 5 0.44 -1.90 5.35
N ARG A 6 0.98 -2.79 6.18
CA ARG A 6 1.32 -4.15 5.77
C ARG A 6 0.10 -5.05 5.88
N ASN A 7 0.07 -6.09 5.05
CA ASN A 7 -0.81 -7.23 5.26
C ASN A 7 0.01 -8.51 5.09
N ASP A 8 0.53 -9.03 6.20
CA ASP A 8 1.39 -10.23 6.19
C ASP A 8 0.61 -11.52 5.87
N TRP A 9 -0.72 -11.47 5.90
CA TRP A 9 -1.61 -12.57 5.53
C TRP A 9 -1.85 -12.66 4.02
N LEU A 10 -1.42 -11.65 3.25
CA LEU A 10 -1.60 -11.63 1.82
C LEU A 10 -0.67 -12.67 1.17
N PRO A 11 -1.19 -13.62 0.37
CA PRO A 11 -0.36 -14.58 -0.37
C PRO A 11 0.65 -13.85 -1.25
N TYR A 12 1.82 -14.47 -1.47
CA TYR A 12 2.89 -13.88 -2.26
C TYR A 12 2.42 -13.45 -3.65
N GLN A 13 1.67 -14.31 -4.35
CA GLN A 13 1.14 -14.00 -5.69
C GLN A 13 0.14 -12.82 -5.71
N CYS A 14 -0.44 -12.44 -4.58
CA CYS A 14 -1.39 -11.33 -4.48
C CYS A 14 -0.72 -10.02 -4.05
N ARG A 15 0.60 -10.03 -3.79
CA ARG A 15 1.33 -8.83 -3.39
C ARG A 15 1.49 -7.87 -4.56
N PRO A 16 1.59 -6.55 -4.29
CA PRO A 16 1.89 -5.58 -5.33
C PRO A 16 3.17 -5.94 -6.09
N GLN A 17 3.07 -6.05 -7.42
CA GLN A 17 4.23 -6.20 -8.32
C GLN A 17 4.56 -4.92 -9.09
N SER A 18 3.74 -3.89 -8.92
CA SER A 18 3.81 -2.63 -9.67
C SER A 18 4.82 -1.61 -9.12
N TYR A 19 5.49 -1.91 -8.01
CA TYR A 19 6.56 -1.09 -7.42
C TYR A 19 7.43 -1.95 -6.48
N ASP A 20 8.59 -1.43 -6.10
CA ASP A 20 9.50 -2.09 -5.17
C ASP A 20 8.92 -2.15 -3.74
N LEU A 21 8.16 -3.20 -3.46
CA LEU A 21 7.48 -3.43 -2.18
C LEU A 21 8.47 -3.53 -1.00
N GLU A 22 9.66 -4.09 -1.24
CA GLU A 22 10.67 -4.31 -0.19
C GLU A 22 11.25 -2.98 0.30
N LYS A 23 11.52 -2.04 -0.61
CA LYS A 23 11.92 -0.67 -0.27
C LYS A 23 10.90 0.05 0.62
N TYR A 24 9.62 -0.29 0.51
CA TYR A 24 8.55 0.23 1.37
C TYR A 24 8.27 -0.64 2.60
N HIS A 25 9.18 -1.55 2.97
CA HIS A 25 9.08 -2.45 4.13
C HIS A 25 7.77 -3.27 4.14
N GLY A 26 7.28 -3.67 2.96
CA GLY A 26 6.04 -4.45 2.81
C GLY A 26 4.75 -3.62 2.89
N ALA A 27 4.84 -2.29 2.96
CA ALA A 27 3.66 -1.44 2.98
C ALA A 27 2.95 -1.48 1.63
N ILE A 28 1.65 -1.76 1.66
CA ILE A 28 0.77 -1.85 0.49
C ILE A 28 0.21 -0.45 0.20
N LEU A 29 0.71 0.18 -0.86
CA LEU A 29 0.45 1.60 -1.18
C LEU A 29 -0.60 1.75 -2.29
N CYS A 30 -0.64 2.89 -2.98
CA CYS A 30 -1.41 3.00 -4.21
C CYS A 30 -0.46 3.56 -5.25
N PRO A 31 -0.19 2.89 -6.39
CA PRO A 31 0.86 3.32 -7.31
C PRO A 31 0.54 4.70 -7.91
N ARG A 32 -0.76 5.01 -8.06
CA ARG A 32 -1.26 6.30 -8.52
C ARG A 32 -0.86 7.48 -7.61
N GLY A 33 -0.55 7.22 -6.35
CA GLY A 33 -0.04 8.23 -5.41
C GLY A 33 1.48 8.30 -5.37
N MET A 34 2.19 7.45 -6.10
CA MET A 34 3.65 7.37 -6.10
C MET A 34 4.23 8.17 -7.26
N ARG A 35 5.33 8.89 -7.01
CA ARG A 35 6.07 9.63 -8.06
C ARG A 35 7.12 8.78 -8.76
N CYS A 36 7.64 7.78 -8.06
CA CYS A 36 8.56 6.77 -8.57
C CYS A 36 8.10 5.41 -8.03
N LEU A 37 8.17 4.38 -8.86
CA LEU A 37 7.79 3.01 -8.50
C LEU A 37 9.03 2.16 -8.16
N ASP A 38 10.20 2.55 -8.67
CA ASP A 38 11.44 1.79 -8.52
C ASP A 38 12.30 2.25 -7.33
N ASP A 39 11.97 3.40 -6.71
CA ASP A 39 12.73 3.94 -5.58
C ASP A 39 11.88 4.71 -4.57
N ILE A 40 12.44 4.91 -3.37
CA ILE A 40 11.75 5.59 -2.28
C ILE A 40 11.63 7.08 -2.57
N GLU A 41 10.44 7.48 -3.00
CA GLU A 41 10.07 8.87 -3.28
C GLU A 41 8.87 9.33 -2.45
N LYS A 42 8.54 10.62 -2.54
CA LYS A 42 7.38 11.18 -1.83
C LYS A 42 6.08 10.58 -2.34
N VAL A 43 5.34 9.91 -1.45
CA VAL A 43 3.98 9.43 -1.71
C VAL A 43 2.98 10.57 -1.47
N GLN A 44 2.20 10.89 -2.50
CA GLN A 44 1.05 11.77 -2.37
C GLN A 44 -0.05 11.04 -1.60
N MET A 45 -0.51 11.68 -0.53
CA MET A 45 -1.52 11.13 0.37
C MET A 45 -2.51 12.23 0.74
N CYS A 46 -3.77 11.85 0.89
CA CYS A 46 -4.77 12.75 1.42
C CYS A 46 -4.50 13.08 2.89
N THR A 47 -5.10 14.17 3.36
CA THR A 47 -4.93 14.66 4.74
C THR A 47 -5.41 13.66 5.78
N SER A 48 -6.46 12.88 5.50
CA SER A 48 -6.97 11.85 6.41
C SER A 48 -5.96 10.71 6.61
N CYS A 49 -5.42 10.16 5.53
CA CYS A 49 -4.38 9.13 5.57
C CYS A 49 -3.12 9.62 6.28
N ARG A 50 -2.68 10.84 5.96
CA ARG A 50 -1.53 11.46 6.65
C ARG A 50 -1.77 11.54 8.15
N LYS A 51 -2.92 12.07 8.58
CA LYS A 51 -3.27 12.23 10.00
C LYS A 51 -3.29 10.89 10.75
N ALA A 52 -3.80 9.83 10.13
CA ALA A 52 -3.83 8.49 10.73
C ALA A 52 -2.42 7.90 10.89
N LEU A 53 -1.57 8.03 9.85
CA LEU A 53 -0.19 7.53 9.88
C LEU A 53 0.71 8.29 10.86
N THR A 54 0.52 9.59 11.01
CA THR A 54 1.30 10.43 11.94
C THR A 54 0.72 10.47 13.35
N ALA A 55 -0.36 9.75 13.64
CA ALA A 55 -0.91 9.65 14.99
C ALA A 55 0.08 8.93 15.93
N LYS A 56 -0.14 9.09 17.25
CA LYS A 56 0.62 8.39 18.29
C LYS A 56 -0.37 7.59 19.16
N PRO A 57 -0.44 6.25 19.04
CA PRO A 57 0.30 5.42 18.08
C PRO A 57 -0.20 5.60 16.63
N PRO A 58 0.62 5.25 15.61
CA PRO A 58 0.18 5.23 14.22
C PRO A 58 -1.02 4.30 14.02
N ARG A 59 -1.93 4.68 13.13
CA ARG A 59 -3.12 3.87 12.80
C ARG A 59 -3.22 3.66 11.30
N GLN A 60 -3.76 2.51 10.92
CA GLN A 60 -4.09 2.23 9.53
C GLN A 60 -5.18 3.21 9.05
N PRO A 61 -4.95 3.97 7.98
CA PRO A 61 -6.02 4.74 7.34
C PRO A 61 -7.13 3.83 6.82
N LYS A 62 -8.39 4.20 7.03
CA LYS A 62 -9.54 3.42 6.53
C LYS A 62 -9.47 3.22 5.01
N ASP A 63 -9.14 4.28 4.28
CA ASP A 63 -9.07 4.25 2.82
C ASP A 63 -7.90 3.41 2.30
N ALA A 64 -6.88 3.14 3.12
CA ALA A 64 -5.76 2.29 2.75
C ALA A 64 -6.11 0.79 2.79
N ILE A 65 -7.22 0.39 3.43
CA ILE A 65 -7.71 -1.00 3.38
C ILE A 65 -8.04 -1.39 1.95
N ALA A 66 -8.58 -0.45 1.16
CA ALA A 66 -8.92 -0.69 -0.23
C ALA A 66 -7.67 -1.08 -1.06
N ASN A 67 -6.48 -0.59 -0.70
CA ASN A 67 -5.24 -1.00 -1.36
C ASN A 67 -5.04 -2.52 -1.24
N PHE A 68 -5.43 -3.16 -0.13
CA PHE A 68 -5.31 -4.62 0.02
C PHE A 68 -6.18 -5.39 -0.98
N GLN A 69 -7.27 -4.78 -1.45
CA GLN A 69 -8.21 -5.39 -2.40
C GLN A 69 -7.86 -5.05 -3.85
N TYR A 70 -7.46 -3.80 -4.12
CA TYR A 70 -7.21 -3.33 -5.48
C TYR A 70 -5.96 -3.94 -6.13
N TYR A 71 -4.92 -4.27 -5.37
CA TYR A 71 -3.77 -4.96 -5.95
C TYR A 71 -4.08 -6.40 -6.29
N ALA A 72 -4.88 -7.09 -5.49
CA ALA A 72 -5.34 -8.41 -5.85
C ALA A 72 -6.18 -8.34 -7.13
N LEU A 73 -7.05 -7.33 -7.27
CA LEU A 73 -7.94 -7.18 -8.43
C LEU A 73 -7.20 -7.06 -9.76
N SER A 74 -6.11 -6.29 -9.84
CA SER A 74 -5.33 -6.19 -11.09
C SER A 74 -4.56 -7.46 -11.44
N GLU A 75 -4.29 -8.29 -10.45
CA GLU A 75 -3.56 -9.56 -10.57
C GLU A 75 -4.51 -10.78 -10.61
N LEU A 76 -5.83 -10.57 -10.56
CA LEU A 76 -6.80 -11.65 -10.71
C LEU A 76 -6.73 -12.18 -12.14
N PRO A 77 -6.75 -13.50 -12.33
CA PRO A 77 -6.93 -14.09 -13.65
C PRO A 77 -8.18 -13.51 -14.33
N GLN A 78 -8.14 -13.32 -15.65
CA GLN A 78 -9.25 -12.73 -16.42
C GLN A 78 -10.57 -13.52 -16.30
N ASP A 79 -10.49 -14.77 -15.83
CA ASP A 79 -11.58 -15.74 -15.70
C ASP A 79 -12.14 -15.85 -14.27
N VAL A 80 -11.77 -14.95 -13.36
CA VAL A 80 -12.34 -14.84 -12.00
C VAL A 80 -13.31 -13.67 -11.89
#